data_AF-A0A535I1R8-F1
#
_entry.id   AF-A0A535I1R8-F1
#
_cell.length_a   1.000
_cell.length_b   1.000
_cell.length_c   1.000
_cell.angle_alpha   90.00
_cell.angle_beta   90.00
_cell.angle_gamma   90.00
#
_symmetry.space_group_name_H-M   'P 1'
#
loop_
_entity.id
_entity.type
_entity.pdbx_description
1 polymer ?
#
loop_
_entity_poly.entity_id
_entity_poly.type
_entity_poly.pdbx_seq_one_letter_code
_entity_poly.pdbx_strand_id
1 'polypeptide(L)'
;MFHVTAGGAFQIALSELPADATNVYDHPHAGCRSLQYRSPRLADQLGADDRDGLADIKFQSDAAAYNTASVSLIVIDVLDKLGADTSACA
;
A
#
# COMPACT_ATOMS: atom_id res chain seq x y z
N MET A 1 7.09 -12.62 -18.80
CA MET A 1 7.32 -12.26 -17.39
C MET A 1 8.30 -11.11 -17.38
N PHE A 2 7.88 -9.94 -16.89
CA PHE A 2 8.75 -8.76 -16.80
C PHE A 2 9.24 -8.66 -15.36
N HIS A 3 10.55 -8.61 -15.17
CA HIS A 3 11.15 -8.39 -13.86
C HIS A 3 11.41 -6.90 -13.69
N VAL A 4 10.82 -6.32 -12.65
CA VAL A 4 11.12 -4.96 -12.20
C VAL A 4 11.98 -5.04 -10.95
N THR A 5 12.85 -4.06 -10.75
CA THR A 5 13.51 -3.93 -9.45
C THR A 5 12.45 -3.62 -8.40
N ALA A 6 12.67 -4.00 -7.15
CA ALA A 6 11.71 -3.72 -6.10
C ALA A 6 11.45 -2.21 -5.90
N GLY A 7 12.48 -1.37 -6.11
CA GLY A 7 12.29 0.09 -6.20
C GLY A 7 11.42 0.54 -7.38
N GLY A 8 11.50 -0.14 -8.52
CA GLY A 8 10.61 0.11 -9.67
C GLY A 8 9.17 -0.34 -9.41
N ALA A 9 8.98 -1.51 -8.82
CA ALA A 9 7.67 -2.01 -8.41
C ALA A 9 6.98 -1.05 -7.42
N PHE A 10 7.77 -0.49 -6.49
CA PHE A 10 7.30 0.52 -5.56
C PHE A 10 6.79 1.79 -6.27
N GLN A 11 7.55 2.31 -7.23
CA GLN A 11 7.12 3.49 -7.98
C GLN A 11 5.87 3.23 -8.82
N ILE A 12 5.74 2.03 -9.41
CA ILE A 12 4.53 1.63 -10.14
C ILE A 12 3.33 1.64 -9.19
N ALA A 13 3.43 0.98 -8.03
CA ALA A 13 2.33 0.92 -7.07
C ALA A 13 1.87 2.31 -6.59
N LEU A 14 2.83 3.23 -6.36
CA LEU A 14 2.49 4.61 -6.01
C LEU A 14 1.87 5.39 -7.18
N SER A 15 2.24 5.08 -8.42
CA SER A 15 1.66 5.76 -9.59
C SER A 15 0.22 5.38 -9.88
N GLU A 16 -0.26 4.25 -9.34
CA GLU A 16 -1.67 3.84 -9.40
C GLU A 16 -2.56 4.63 -8.42
N LEU A 17 -1.96 5.32 -7.45
CA LEU A 17 -2.70 6.21 -6.55
C LEU A 17 -3.03 7.54 -7.24
N PRO A 18 -4.18 8.15 -6.93
CA PRO A 18 -4.47 9.51 -7.35
C PRO A 18 -3.38 10.51 -6.94
N ALA A 19 -3.16 11.55 -7.75
CA ALA A 19 -2.12 12.55 -7.49
C ALA A 19 -2.35 13.39 -6.21
N ASP A 20 -3.57 13.41 -5.69
CA ASP A 20 -3.95 14.06 -4.42
C ASP A 20 -3.82 13.13 -3.21
N ALA A 21 -3.39 11.88 -3.41
CA ALA A 21 -3.18 10.91 -2.34
C ALA A 21 -2.09 11.39 -1.37
N THR A 22 -2.43 11.40 -0.08
CA THR A 22 -1.51 11.76 1.01
C THR A 22 -1.29 10.55 1.89
N ASN A 23 -0.03 10.23 2.23
CA ASN A 23 0.25 9.16 3.18
C ASN A 23 -0.28 9.55 4.57
N VAL A 24 -1.12 8.71 5.15
CA VAL A 24 -1.70 8.88 6.50
C VAL A 24 -1.27 7.79 7.48
N TYR A 25 -0.63 6.72 6.98
CA TYR A 25 -0.08 5.63 7.78
C TYR A 25 1.14 5.03 7.09
N ASP A 26 2.17 4.73 7.87
CA ASP A 26 3.40 4.08 7.43
C ASP A 26 3.95 3.27 8.59
N HIS A 27 3.84 1.95 8.49
CA HIS A 27 4.27 1.05 9.55
C HIS A 27 5.12 -0.11 9.03
N PRO A 28 6.37 -0.25 9.49
CA PRO A 28 7.18 -1.43 9.23
C PRO A 28 6.86 -2.56 10.20
N HIS A 29 6.78 -3.78 9.68
CA HIS A 29 6.75 -5.03 10.46
C HIS A 29 7.94 -5.92 10.10
N ALA A 30 8.08 -7.06 10.80
CA ALA A 30 8.98 -8.11 10.34
C ALA A 30 8.49 -8.65 8.99
N GLY A 31 9.37 -8.66 7.98
CA GLY A 31 9.07 -9.16 6.64
C GLY A 31 8.15 -8.31 5.77
N CYS A 32 7.59 -7.19 6.26
CA CYS A 32 6.75 -6.34 5.43
C CYS A 32 6.68 -4.87 5.90
N ARG A 33 6.11 -4.02 5.05
CA ARG A 33 5.75 -2.63 5.38
C ARG A 33 4.36 -2.36 4.83
N SER A 34 3.55 -1.71 5.65
CA SER A 34 2.21 -1.30 5.26
C SER A 34 2.12 0.22 5.21
N LEU A 35 1.57 0.73 4.11
CA LEU A 35 1.30 2.14 3.90
C LEU A 35 -0.21 2.33 3.71
N GLN A 36 -0.75 3.42 4.23
CA GLN A 36 -2.10 3.86 3.89
C GLN A 36 -2.06 5.27 3.34
N TYR A 37 -2.79 5.48 2.26
CA TYR A 37 -2.96 6.77 1.61
C TYR A 37 -4.42 7.18 1.65
N ARG A 38 -4.66 8.48 1.78
CA ARG A 38 -5.99 9.08 1.69
C ARG A 38 -6.05 9.98 0.46
N SER A 39 -7.11 9.86 -0.36
CA SER A 39 -7.37 10.72 -1.51
C SER A 39 -8.84 11.15 -1.55
N PRO A 40 -9.14 12.46 -1.52
CA PRO A 40 -10.48 12.97 -1.80
C PRO A 40 -11.04 12.50 -3.14
N ARG A 41 -10.21 12.45 -4.19
CA ARG A 41 -10.63 11.91 -5.49
C ARG A 41 -11.04 10.44 -5.40
N LEU A 42 -10.30 9.64 -4.64
CA LEU A 42 -10.63 8.22 -4.44
C LEU A 42 -11.96 8.07 -3.69
N ALA A 43 -12.18 8.87 -2.65
CA ALA A 43 -13.45 8.93 -1.93
C ALA A 43 -14.63 9.28 -2.86
N ASP A 44 -14.46 10.26 -3.74
CA ASP A 44 -15.48 10.63 -4.73
C ASP A 44 -15.76 9.50 -5.74
N GLN A 45 -14.73 8.74 -6.11
CA GLN A 45 -14.82 7.63 -7.07
C GLN A 45 -15.47 6.37 -6.48
N LEU A 46 -15.15 6.03 -5.24
CA LEU A 46 -15.64 4.82 -4.55
C LEU A 46 -16.95 5.05 -3.80
N GLY A 47 -17.23 6.29 -3.39
CA GLY A 47 -18.50 6.69 -2.80
C GLY A 47 -18.84 5.90 -1.53
N ALA A 48 -19.89 5.09 -1.57
CA ALA A 48 -20.35 4.35 -0.39
C ALA A 48 -19.45 3.16 -0.03
N ASP A 49 -18.63 2.68 -0.98
CA ASP A 49 -17.73 1.54 -0.79
C ASP A 49 -16.48 1.91 0.02
N ASP A 50 -16.05 3.16 -0.09
CA ASP A 50 -15.00 3.77 0.73
C ASP A 50 -15.17 5.30 0.73
N ARG A 51 -15.75 5.82 1.82
CA ARG A 51 -16.04 7.26 1.98
C ARG A 51 -14.83 8.06 2.39
N ASP A 52 -13.85 7.41 2.99
CA ASP A 52 -12.65 8.05 3.47
C ASP A 52 -11.58 8.14 2.37
N GLY A 53 -11.73 7.38 1.27
CA GLY A 53 -10.83 7.36 0.13
C GLY A 53 -9.47 6.80 0.51
N LEU A 54 -9.47 5.71 1.26
CA LEU A 54 -8.29 5.00 1.75
C LEU A 54 -7.80 3.97 0.74
N ALA A 55 -6.48 3.98 0.52
CA ALA A 55 -5.78 2.94 -0.21
C ALA A 55 -4.63 2.40 0.63
N ASP A 56 -4.67 1.11 0.94
CA ASP A 56 -3.60 0.37 1.56
C ASP A 56 -2.63 -0.15 0.51
N ILE A 57 -1.33 0.02 0.75
CA ILE A 57 -0.27 -0.60 -0.04
C ILE A 57 0.60 -1.43 0.89
N LYS A 58 0.57 -2.74 0.69
CA LYS A 58 1.38 -3.71 1.44
C LYS A 58 2.56 -4.15 0.60
N PHE A 59 3.76 -4.00 1.16
CA PHE A 59 5.02 -4.51 0.59
C PHE A 59 5.46 -5.72 1.39
N GLN A 60 5.37 -6.91 0.82
CA GLN A 60 5.79 -8.15 1.44
C GLN A 60 7.15 -8.58 0.90
N SER A 61 7.97 -9.12 1.80
CA SER A 61 9.31 -9.61 1.52
C SER A 61 9.46 -10.99 2.13
N ASP A 62 10.13 -11.89 1.41
CA ASP A 62 10.41 -13.25 1.91
C ASP A 62 11.55 -13.26 2.96
N ALA A 63 12.23 -12.13 3.17
CA ALA A 63 13.27 -11.98 4.19
C ALA A 63 12.70 -11.75 5.60
N ALA A 64 13.41 -12.22 6.62
CA ALA A 64 13.02 -12.08 8.04
C ALA A 64 12.89 -10.61 8.50
N ALA A 65 13.64 -9.69 7.88
CA ALA A 65 13.51 -8.26 8.10
C ALA A 65 13.13 -7.59 6.77
N TYR A 66 12.18 -6.67 6.83
CA TYR A 66 11.80 -5.89 5.66
C TYR A 66 13.00 -5.10 5.14
N ASN A 67 13.26 -5.22 3.85
CA ASN A 67 14.08 -4.26 3.11
C ASN A 67 13.49 -4.10 1.71
N THR A 68 13.64 -2.91 1.14
CA THR A 68 13.07 -2.58 -0.17
C THR A 68 13.70 -3.38 -1.30
N ALA A 69 14.83 -4.07 -1.12
CA ALA A 69 15.46 -4.88 -2.16
C ALA A 69 14.92 -6.32 -2.22
N SER A 70 14.23 -6.79 -1.17
CA SER A 70 13.69 -8.15 -1.08
C SER A 70 12.17 -8.22 -1.20
N VAL A 71 11.52 -7.15 -1.65
CA VAL A 71 10.06 -7.15 -1.88
C VAL A 71 9.72 -8.15 -2.98
N SER A 72 8.91 -9.15 -2.64
CA SER A 72 8.44 -10.22 -3.51
C SER A 72 7.00 -10.02 -3.97
N LEU A 73 6.17 -9.32 -3.18
CA LEU A 73 4.77 -9.04 -3.49
C LEU A 73 4.38 -7.63 -3.03
N ILE A 74 3.61 -6.94 -3.87
CA ILE A 74 2.95 -5.68 -3.54
C ILE A 74 1.44 -5.85 -3.75
N VAL A 75 0.64 -5.49 -2.75
CA VAL A 75 -0.82 -5.52 -2.81
C VAL A 75 -1.33 -4.11 -2.59
N ILE A 76 -2.25 -3.66 -3.46
CA ILE A 76 -3.01 -2.43 -3.30
C ILE A 76 -4.46 -2.81 -2.99
N ASP A 77 -5.01 -2.29 -1.91
CA ASP A 77 -6.38 -2.54 -1.45
C ASP A 77 -7.07 -1.22 -1.13
N VAL A 78 -8.37 -1.11 -1.39
CA VAL A 78 -9.17 0.12 -1.24
C VAL A 78 -10.30 -0.05 -0.23
N LEU A 79 -10.06 -0.83 0.82
CA LEU A 79 -11.04 -1.09 1.87
C LEU A 79 -11.24 0.12 2.80
N ASP A 80 -12.50 0.39 3.14
CA ASP A 80 -12.97 1.44 4.07
C ASP A 80 -12.62 1.15 5.54
N LYS A 81 -11.32 1.03 5.86
CA LYS A 81 -10.82 0.80 7.22
C LYS A 81 -9.44 1.43 7.46
N LEU A 82 -9.42 2.49 8.27
CA LEU A 82 -8.17 3.06 8.78
C LEU A 82 -7.43 2.06 9.67
N GLY A 83 -6.16 1.77 9.38
CA GLY A 83 -5.34 0.86 10.19
C GLY A 83 -5.86 -0.59 10.22
N ALA A 84 -6.49 -1.05 9.13
CA ALA A 84 -6.91 -2.44 8.96
C ALA A 84 -5.74 -3.45 9.07
N ASP A 85 -4.51 -2.95 9.07
CA ASP A 85 -3.22 -3.65 9.14
C ASP A 85 -2.58 -3.67 10.54
N THR A 86 -3.35 -3.44 11.62
CA THR A 86 -2.84 -3.70 13.00
C THR A 86 -2.40 -5.15 13.24
N SER A 87 -2.54 -6.04 12.26
CA SER A 87 -2.02 -7.40 12.24
C SER A 87 -0.86 -7.53 11.26
N ALA A 88 0.17 -8.32 11.62
CA ALA A 88 1.30 -8.62 10.75
C ALA A 88 0.81 -9.03 9.35
N CYS A 89 1.50 -8.59 8.30
CA CYS A 89 1.04 -8.77 6.91
C CYS A 89 0.71 -10.24 6.62
N ALA A 90 -0.58 -10.57 6.68
CA ALA A 90 -1.16 -11.86 6.36
C ALA A 90 -2.13 -11.66 5.19
#